data_AF-A0A942BWP2-F1
#
_entry.id   AF-A0A942BWP2-F1
#
_cell.length_a   1.000
_cell.length_b   1.000
_cell.length_c   1.000
_cell.angle_alpha   90.00
_cell.angle_beta   90.00
_cell.angle_gamma   90.00
#
_symmetry.space_group_name_H-M   'P 1'
#
loop_
_entity.id
_entity.type
_entity.pdbx_description
1 polymer ?
#
loop_
_entity_poly.entity_id
_entity_poly.type
_entity_poly.pdbx_seq_one_letter_code
_entity_poly.pdbx_strand_id
1 'polypeptide(L)'
;MDAQSAQVRLFERIKRQLPANRSLPEEVASLLGVGTDSIYRRIRGEKLLDLGELLTLAKHFKLSMGGLLEQGGADHLFTGRFVDGTDFTFQAWLSSIIEQLELASEGKDPVFIFQAKDIPLFHHFQVTELAQFKFFFWRKTILRQSSPELVKFDLKHKDEHLLALGR
;
A
#
# COMPACT_ATOMS: atom_id res chain seq x y z
N MET A 1 21.17 5.79 17.81
CA MET A 1 21.69 5.65 16.44
C MET A 1 22.11 7.02 15.96
N ASP A 2 23.31 7.17 15.40
CA ASP A 2 23.79 8.45 14.84
C ASP A 2 23.48 8.55 13.33
N ALA A 3 23.74 9.71 12.72
CA ALA A 3 23.41 9.94 11.31
C ALA A 3 24.19 9.02 10.34
N GLN A 4 25.44 8.68 10.65
CA GLN A 4 26.26 7.81 9.81
C GLN A 4 25.73 6.37 9.83
N SER A 5 25.47 5.83 11.02
CA SER A 5 24.90 4.49 11.18
C SER A 5 23.50 4.36 10.60
N ALA A 6 22.66 5.40 10.71
CA ALA A 6 21.35 5.45 10.04
C ALA A 6 21.48 5.44 8.52
N GLN A 7 22.44 6.18 7.96
CA GLN A 7 22.69 6.22 6.52
C GLN A 7 23.23 4.90 5.96
N VAL A 8 24.12 4.21 6.68
CA VAL A 8 24.59 2.88 6.26
C VAL A 8 23.42 1.91 6.19
N ARG A 9 22.54 1.90 7.21
CA ARG A 9 21.31 1.07 7.22
C ARG A 9 20.35 1.41 6.08
N LEU A 10 20.20 2.70 5.77
CA LEU A 10 19.41 3.15 4.61
C LEU A 10 19.92 2.47 3.33
N PHE A 11 21.22 2.53 3.06
CA PHE A 11 21.80 1.92 1.87
C PHE A 11 21.71 0.38 1.87
N GLU A 12 21.83 -0.27 3.02
CA GLU A 12 21.57 -1.71 3.13
C GLU A 12 20.13 -2.07 2.78
N ARG A 13 19.16 -1.26 3.21
CA ARG A 13 17.74 -1.45 2.89
C ARG A 13 17.47 -1.26 1.40
N ILE A 14 18.05 -0.22 0.78
CA ILE A 14 17.96 -0.01 -0.67
C ILE A 14 18.56 -1.21 -1.41
N LYS A 15 19.74 -1.68 -1.00
CA LYS A 15 20.40 -2.85 -1.63
C LYS A 15 19.51 -4.09 -1.63
N ARG A 16 18.72 -4.33 -0.59
CA ARG A 16 17.80 -5.48 -0.49
C ARG A 16 16.58 -5.37 -1.41
N GLN A 17 16.21 -4.16 -1.83
CA GLN A 17 15.11 -3.95 -2.78
C GLN A 17 15.57 -4.06 -4.24
N LEU A 18 16.88 -3.95 -4.49
CA LEU A 18 17.41 -4.01 -5.84
C LEU A 18 17.53 -5.46 -6.34
N PRO A 19 17.19 -5.72 -7.61
CA PRO A 19 17.52 -6.97 -8.29
C PRO A 19 19.02 -7.27 -8.25
N ALA A 20 19.40 -8.54 -8.22
CA ALA A 20 20.82 -8.96 -8.13
C ALA A 20 21.70 -8.45 -9.29
N ASN A 21 21.10 -8.10 -10.43
CA ASN A 21 21.79 -7.56 -11.61
C ASN A 21 21.90 -6.03 -11.62
N ARG A 22 21.44 -5.32 -10.59
CA ARG A 22 21.55 -3.85 -10.49
C ARG A 22 22.61 -3.43 -9.46
N SER A 23 23.39 -2.43 -9.85
CA SER A 23 24.46 -1.86 -9.03
C SER A 23 23.91 -0.69 -8.19
N LEU A 24 23.93 -0.85 -6.86
CA LEU A 24 23.50 0.21 -5.93
C LEU A 24 24.21 1.55 -6.17
N PRO A 25 25.54 1.62 -6.31
CA PRO A 25 26.23 2.88 -6.59
C PRO A 25 25.78 3.55 -7.89
N GLU A 26 25.55 2.78 -8.95
CA GLU A 26 25.15 3.32 -10.27
C GLU A 26 23.73 3.85 -10.27
N GLU A 27 22.80 3.12 -9.64
CA GLU A 27 21.39 3.50 -9.58
C GLU A 27 21.19 4.78 -8.74
N VAL A 28 21.87 4.86 -7.59
CA VAL A 28 21.84 6.05 -6.74
C VAL A 28 22.56 7.23 -7.41
N ALA A 29 23.67 6.99 -8.12
CA ALA A 29 24.40 8.02 -8.86
C ALA A 29 23.54 8.64 -9.95
N SER A 30 22.86 7.79 -10.73
CA SER A 30 21.92 8.22 -11.77
C SER A 30 20.76 9.03 -11.18
N LEU A 31 20.19 8.59 -10.05
CA LEU A 31 19.05 9.25 -9.42
C LEU A 31 19.41 10.62 -8.80
N LEU A 32 20.59 10.74 -8.19
CA LEU A 32 21.04 11.98 -7.55
C LEU A 32 21.81 12.92 -8.49
N GLY A 33 22.12 12.48 -9.71
CA GLY A 33 22.87 13.27 -10.69
C GLY A 33 24.32 13.54 -10.27
N VAL A 34 24.95 12.59 -9.56
CA VAL A 34 26.34 12.71 -9.09
C VAL A 34 27.17 11.49 -9.53
N GLY A 35 28.49 11.64 -9.59
CA GLY A 35 29.37 10.51 -9.94
C GLY A 35 29.35 9.37 -8.90
N THR A 36 29.60 8.15 -9.36
CA THR A 36 29.61 6.92 -8.52
C THR A 36 30.60 7.01 -7.36
N ASP A 37 31.75 7.66 -7.53
CA ASP A 37 32.72 7.91 -6.45
C ASP A 37 32.10 8.70 -5.28
N SER A 38 31.26 9.69 -5.61
CA SER A 38 30.52 10.50 -4.62
C SER A 38 29.53 9.63 -3.83
N ILE A 39 28.94 8.64 -4.50
CA ILE A 39 28.01 7.69 -3.89
C ILE A 39 28.73 6.67 -3.02
N TYR A 40 29.89 6.15 -3.43
CA TYR A 40 30.68 5.23 -2.60
C TYR A 40 31.00 5.83 -1.23
N ARG A 41 31.35 7.12 -1.18
CA ARG A 41 31.60 7.83 0.10
C ARG A 41 30.34 7.96 0.96
N ARG A 42 29.17 8.14 0.34
CA ARG A 42 27.88 8.17 1.06
C ARG A 42 27.49 6.78 1.57
N ILE A 43 27.68 5.73 0.76
CA ILE A 43 27.41 4.34 1.16
C ILE A 43 28.26 3.96 2.38
N ARG A 44 29.53 4.39 2.43
CA ARG A 44 30.43 4.15 3.58
C ARG A 44 30.21 5.08 4.77
N GLY A 45 29.33 6.07 4.67
CA GLY A 45 29.07 7.06 5.73
C GLY A 45 30.14 8.15 5.88
N GLU A 46 31.12 8.25 4.96
CA GLU A 46 32.16 9.28 4.98
C GLU A 46 31.60 10.67 4.65
N LYS A 47 30.58 10.72 3.78
CA LYS A 47 29.82 11.92 3.46
C LYS A 47 28.35 11.66 3.76
N LEU A 48 27.70 12.52 4.53
CA LEU A 48 26.27 12.42 4.79
C LEU A 48 25.46 12.88 3.57
N LEU A 49 24.31 12.25 3.37
CA LEU A 49 23.25 12.71 2.49
C LEU A 49 22.70 14.02 3.04
N ASP A 50 22.46 14.98 2.17
CA ASP A 50 21.61 16.12 2.53
C ASP A 50 20.12 15.72 2.53
N LEU A 51 19.26 16.60 3.05
CA LEU A 51 17.83 16.34 3.14
C LEU A 51 17.17 16.14 1.77
N GLY A 52 17.63 16.84 0.73
CA GLY A 52 17.11 16.71 -0.62
C GLY A 52 17.46 15.37 -1.25
N GLU A 53 18.72 14.93 -1.09
CA GLU A 53 19.20 13.62 -1.52
C GLU A 53 18.41 12.50 -0.80
N LEU A 54 18.22 12.64 0.51
CA LEU A 54 17.46 11.70 1.33
C LEU A 54 15.99 11.60 0.89
N LEU A 55 15.32 12.74 0.66
CA LEU A 55 13.93 12.77 0.19
C LEU A 55 13.79 12.15 -1.21
N THR A 56 14.77 12.36 -2.08
CA THR A 56 14.79 11.80 -3.44
C THR A 56 14.87 10.27 -3.38
N LEU A 57 15.80 9.74 -2.57
CA LEU A 57 15.92 8.30 -2.35
C LEU A 57 14.68 7.71 -1.69
N ALA A 58 14.14 8.37 -0.65
CA ALA A 58 12.97 7.89 0.06
C ALA A 58 11.73 7.78 -0.85
N LYS A 59 11.51 8.77 -1.73
CA LYS A 59 10.41 8.75 -2.70
C LYS A 59 10.58 7.64 -3.74
N HIS A 60 11.78 7.51 -4.31
CA HIS A 60 12.05 6.52 -5.36
C HIS A 60 11.92 5.08 -4.85
N PHE A 61 12.53 4.80 -3.70
CA PHE A 61 12.55 3.47 -3.08
C PHE A 61 11.36 3.20 -2.14
N LYS A 62 10.37 4.11 -2.10
CA LYS A 62 9.17 4.04 -1.25
C LYS A 62 9.51 3.72 0.21
N LEU A 63 10.52 4.39 0.76
CA LEU A 63 11.02 4.16 2.11
C LEU A 63 10.22 5.00 3.12
N SER A 64 9.78 4.36 4.20
CA SER A 64 9.24 5.07 5.37
C SER A 64 10.40 5.61 6.22
N MET A 65 10.40 6.92 6.45
CA MET A 65 11.39 7.59 7.30
C MET A 65 11.31 7.13 8.76
N GLY A 66 10.10 6.85 9.27
CA GLY A 66 9.94 6.32 10.63
C GLY A 66 10.67 5.00 10.84
N GLY A 67 10.59 4.09 9.85
CA GLY A 67 11.27 2.79 9.90
C GLY A 67 12.80 2.84 9.73
N LEU A 68 13.38 3.99 9.39
CA LEU A 68 14.84 4.21 9.36
C LEU A 68 15.38 4.78 10.67
N LEU A 69 14.52 5.43 11.47
CA LEU A 69 14.91 6.16 12.67
C LEU A 69 14.78 5.33 13.95
N GLU A 70 13.94 4.30 13.95
CA GLU A 70 13.66 3.54 15.18
C GLU A 70 14.53 2.30 15.37
N GLN A 71 15.18 2.22 16.54
CA GLN A 71 15.57 0.97 17.16
C GLN A 71 14.49 0.60 18.19
N GLY A 72 13.53 -0.23 17.78
CA GLY A 72 12.65 -0.93 18.74
C GLY A 72 11.36 -0.23 19.18
N GLY A 73 10.71 0.58 18.33
CA GLY A 73 9.37 1.12 18.57
C GLY A 73 8.30 0.32 17.84
N ALA A 74 7.18 0.06 18.52
CA ALA A 74 6.05 -0.74 18.05
C ALA A 74 5.16 0.01 17.04
N ASP A 75 5.76 0.67 16.06
CA ASP A 75 5.02 1.36 15.01
C ASP A 75 4.67 0.37 13.89
N HIS A 76 3.39 -0.03 13.87
CA HIS A 76 2.82 -0.80 12.78
C HIS A 76 2.59 0.14 11.59
N LEU A 77 3.44 0.05 10.57
CA LEU A 77 3.21 0.75 9.31
C LEU A 77 2.04 0.10 8.58
N PHE A 78 0.87 0.75 8.61
CA PHE A 78 -0.26 0.37 7.79
C PHE A 78 -0.09 0.96 6.39
N THR A 79 0.00 0.10 5.39
CA THR A 79 -0.11 0.48 3.98
C THR A 79 -1.46 0.02 3.46
N GLY A 80 -2.10 0.83 2.62
CA GLY A 80 -3.42 0.49 2.08
C GLY A 80 -3.87 1.50 1.03
N ARG A 81 -4.89 1.12 0.26
CA ARG A 81 -5.62 2.08 -0.58
C ARG A 81 -6.61 2.82 0.30
N PHE A 82 -6.39 4.11 0.48
CA PHE A 82 -7.31 4.98 1.20
C PHE A 82 -8.45 5.44 0.29
N VAL A 83 -9.62 5.63 0.88
CA VAL A 83 -10.86 6.02 0.19
C VAL A 83 -10.80 7.43 -0.41
N ASP A 84 -9.88 8.26 0.07
CA ASP A 84 -9.70 9.67 -0.33
C ASP A 84 -8.75 9.89 -1.51
N GLY A 85 -8.17 8.83 -2.08
CA GLY A 85 -7.37 8.93 -3.30
C GLY A 85 -8.22 9.43 -4.47
N THR A 86 -7.70 10.35 -5.27
CA THR A 86 -8.37 10.92 -6.47
C THR A 86 -8.85 9.87 -7.47
N ASP A 87 -8.32 8.64 -7.38
CA ASP A 87 -8.61 7.53 -8.29
C ASP A 87 -9.38 6.37 -7.63
N PHE A 88 -9.95 6.58 -6.43
CA PHE A 88 -10.70 5.54 -5.75
C PHE A 88 -12.03 5.24 -6.46
N THR A 89 -12.24 3.96 -6.81
CA THR A 89 -13.55 3.46 -7.23
C THR A 89 -13.98 2.28 -6.34
N PHE A 90 -15.29 2.15 -6.12
CA PHE A 90 -15.82 1.04 -5.34
C PHE A 90 -15.48 -0.32 -5.96
N GLN A 91 -15.47 -0.38 -7.29
CA GLN A 91 -15.00 -1.55 -8.03
C GLN A 91 -13.53 -1.87 -7.75
N ALA A 92 -12.63 -0.88 -7.85
CA ALA A 92 -11.21 -1.08 -7.57
C ALA A 92 -10.95 -1.51 -6.12
N TRP A 93 -11.80 -1.08 -5.18
CA TRP A 93 -11.76 -1.57 -3.81
C TRP A 93 -12.13 -3.06 -3.70
N LEU A 94 -13.25 -3.48 -4.29
CA LEU A 94 -13.63 -4.91 -4.33
C LEU A 94 -12.54 -5.76 -5.00
N SER A 95 -12.03 -5.32 -6.16
CA SER A 95 -10.93 -6.02 -6.84
C SER A 95 -9.67 -6.10 -5.97
N SER A 96 -9.33 -5.05 -5.23
CA SER A 96 -8.17 -5.09 -4.32
C SER A 96 -8.33 -6.06 -3.17
N ILE A 97 -9.57 -6.36 -2.74
CA ILE A 97 -9.83 -7.39 -1.72
C ILE A 97 -9.56 -8.77 -2.32
N ILE A 98 -10.02 -9.03 -3.54
CA ILE A 98 -9.76 -10.28 -4.25
C ILE A 98 -8.25 -10.48 -4.42
N GLU A 99 -7.53 -9.49 -4.94
CA GLU A 99 -6.06 -9.54 -5.11
C GLU A 99 -5.34 -9.89 -3.81
N GLN A 100 -5.75 -9.31 -2.68
CA GLN A 100 -5.16 -9.58 -1.37
C GLN A 100 -5.48 -11.00 -0.86
N LEU A 101 -6.70 -11.49 -1.11
CA LEU A 101 -7.09 -12.84 -0.72
C LEU A 101 -6.39 -13.90 -1.57
N GLU A 102 -6.25 -13.68 -2.88
CA GLU A 102 -5.49 -14.53 -3.79
C GLU A 102 -4.04 -14.61 -3.34
N LEU A 103 -3.39 -13.47 -3.12
CA LEU A 103 -2.01 -13.42 -2.61
C LEU A 103 -1.86 -14.14 -1.26
N ALA A 104 -2.82 -13.96 -0.35
CA ALA A 104 -2.79 -14.67 0.93
C ALA A 104 -2.94 -16.19 0.72
N SER A 105 -3.80 -16.62 -0.19
CA SER A 105 -4.08 -18.04 -0.47
C SER A 105 -2.89 -18.81 -1.05
N GLU A 106 -1.91 -18.11 -1.65
CA GLU A 106 -0.65 -18.72 -2.11
C GLU A 106 0.27 -19.13 -0.94
N GLY A 107 -0.01 -18.64 0.28
CA GLY A 107 0.71 -19.03 1.49
C GLY A 107 0.46 -20.49 1.88
N LYS A 108 1.46 -21.12 2.50
CA LYS A 108 1.38 -22.53 2.92
C LYS A 108 0.31 -22.81 4.01
N ASP A 109 0.00 -21.80 4.82
CA ASP A 109 -1.00 -21.87 5.90
C ASP A 109 -1.53 -20.45 6.22
N PRO A 110 -2.43 -19.91 5.37
CA PRO A 110 -2.88 -18.53 5.51
C PRO A 110 -3.82 -18.36 6.69
N VAL A 111 -3.50 -17.43 7.59
CA VAL A 111 -4.35 -17.05 8.72
C VAL A 111 -4.92 -15.67 8.48
N PHE A 112 -6.25 -15.57 8.42
CA PHE A 112 -6.96 -14.30 8.28
C PHE A 112 -7.58 -13.88 9.63
N ILE A 113 -6.95 -12.89 10.28
CA ILE A 113 -7.43 -12.31 11.55
C ILE A 113 -8.11 -10.99 11.26
N PHE A 114 -9.36 -10.83 11.67
CA PHE A 114 -10.10 -9.59 11.47
C PHE A 114 -11.03 -9.28 12.65
N GLN A 115 -11.33 -8.00 12.83
CA GLN A 115 -12.32 -7.54 13.81
C GLN A 115 -13.69 -7.42 13.12
N ALA A 116 -14.64 -8.30 13.48
CA ALA A 116 -16.01 -8.24 13.00
C ALA A 116 -16.82 -7.19 13.78
N LYS A 117 -16.84 -5.94 13.30
CA LYS A 117 -17.72 -4.88 13.85
C LYS A 117 -19.17 -5.01 13.36
N ASP A 118 -19.38 -5.77 12.30
CA ASP A 118 -20.65 -6.15 11.68
C ASP A 118 -20.48 -7.60 11.18
N ILE A 119 -21.50 -8.17 10.53
CA ILE A 119 -21.40 -9.42 9.78
C ILE A 119 -20.13 -9.37 8.91
N PRO A 120 -19.25 -10.40 8.98
CA PRO A 120 -18.03 -10.43 8.18
C PRO A 120 -18.32 -10.21 6.70
N LEU A 121 -17.47 -9.42 6.05
CA LEU A 121 -17.67 -8.90 4.68
C LEU A 121 -18.17 -9.97 3.70
N PHE A 122 -17.52 -11.14 3.72
CA PHE A 122 -17.77 -12.22 2.77
C PHE A 122 -19.15 -12.86 2.92
N HIS A 123 -19.73 -12.85 4.12
CA HIS A 123 -21.09 -13.36 4.32
C HIS A 123 -22.15 -12.47 3.68
N HIS A 124 -21.87 -11.18 3.47
CA HIS A 124 -22.76 -10.33 2.69
C HIS A 124 -22.90 -10.79 1.25
N PHE A 125 -21.89 -11.44 0.69
CA PHE A 125 -21.88 -11.82 -0.73
C PHE A 125 -22.53 -13.16 -1.01
N GLN A 126 -22.77 -13.97 0.03
CA GLN A 126 -23.44 -15.27 -0.09
C GLN A 126 -24.93 -15.15 -0.45
N VAL A 127 -25.54 -13.99 -0.22
CA VAL A 127 -26.94 -13.70 -0.57
C VAL A 127 -26.96 -12.46 -1.47
N THR A 128 -27.40 -12.62 -2.71
CA THR A 128 -27.33 -11.56 -3.74
C THR A 128 -28.06 -10.29 -3.33
N GLU A 129 -29.21 -10.40 -2.69
CA GLU A 129 -30.02 -9.28 -2.20
C GLU A 129 -29.31 -8.52 -1.08
N LEU A 130 -28.62 -9.25 -0.20
CA LEU A 130 -27.82 -8.66 0.88
C LEU A 130 -26.59 -7.95 0.34
N ALA A 131 -25.90 -8.54 -0.64
CA ALA A 131 -24.77 -7.94 -1.33
C ALA A 131 -25.17 -6.61 -1.99
N GLN A 132 -26.27 -6.60 -2.75
CA GLN A 132 -26.81 -5.40 -3.38
C GLN A 132 -27.10 -4.30 -2.35
N PHE A 133 -27.78 -4.65 -1.25
CA PHE A 133 -28.07 -3.68 -0.19
C PHE A 133 -26.80 -3.12 0.44
N LYS A 134 -25.80 -3.97 0.72
CA LYS A 134 -24.53 -3.54 1.34
C LYS A 134 -23.69 -2.69 0.39
N PHE A 135 -23.66 -3.00 -0.90
CA PHE A 135 -23.02 -2.16 -1.91
C PHE A 135 -23.66 -0.78 -1.97
N PHE A 136 -24.99 -0.71 -2.03
CA PHE A 136 -25.73 0.55 -1.94
C PHE A 136 -25.39 1.32 -0.66
N PHE A 137 -25.44 0.65 0.49
CA PHE A 137 -25.17 1.25 1.79
C PHE A 137 -23.75 1.81 1.91
N TRP A 138 -22.71 1.05 1.52
CA TRP A 138 -21.34 1.53 1.60
C TRP A 138 -21.09 2.69 0.65
N ARG A 139 -21.54 2.58 -0.61
CA ARG A 139 -21.40 3.66 -1.61
C ARG A 139 -22.10 4.95 -1.17
N LYS A 140 -23.30 4.85 -0.60
CA LYS A 140 -24.07 6.01 -0.15
C LYS A 140 -23.61 6.57 1.19
N THR A 141 -23.49 5.74 2.21
CA THR A 141 -23.32 6.19 3.61
C THR A 141 -21.86 6.37 3.99
N ILE A 142 -20.98 5.48 3.53
CA ILE A 142 -19.56 5.50 3.89
C ILE A 142 -18.78 6.35 2.88
N LEU A 143 -18.91 6.03 1.59
CA LEU A 143 -18.20 6.71 0.51
C LEU A 143 -18.85 8.04 0.12
N ARG A 144 -20.11 8.28 0.52
CA ARG A 144 -20.87 9.49 0.20
C ARG A 144 -20.86 9.83 -1.29
N GLN A 145 -20.88 8.79 -2.14
CA GLN A 145 -20.93 8.95 -3.58
C GLN A 145 -22.24 9.63 -3.97
N SER A 146 -22.12 10.69 -4.77
CA SER A 146 -23.28 11.36 -5.34
C SER A 146 -23.62 10.70 -6.67
N SER A 147 -24.74 9.98 -6.72
CA SER A 147 -25.24 9.41 -7.96
C SER A 147 -26.76 9.18 -7.90
N PRO A 148 -27.51 9.31 -9.01
CA PRO A 148 -28.96 9.12 -9.03
C PRO A 148 -29.40 7.74 -8.50
N GLU A 149 -28.63 6.68 -8.75
CA GLU A 149 -28.91 5.33 -8.28
C GLU A 149 -28.70 5.14 -6.76
N LEU A 150 -28.03 6.09 -6.09
CA LEU A 150 -27.78 6.06 -4.65
C LEU A 150 -28.81 6.87 -3.84
N VAL A 151 -29.89 7.35 -4.47
CA VAL A 151 -30.95 8.08 -3.77
C VAL A 151 -31.79 7.17 -2.88
N LYS A 152 -32.26 6.02 -3.40
CA LYS A 152 -33.04 5.03 -2.65
C LYS A 152 -32.67 3.62 -3.10
N PHE A 153 -32.65 2.67 -2.16
CA PHE A 153 -32.38 1.28 -2.47
C PHE A 153 -33.55 0.64 -3.23
N ASP A 154 -33.24 -0.12 -4.29
CA ASP A 154 -34.19 -0.93 -5.05
C ASP A 154 -33.48 -2.21 -5.55
N LEU A 155 -34.07 -3.38 -5.28
CA LEU A 155 -33.57 -4.70 -5.72
C LEU A 155 -33.61 -4.90 -7.24
N LYS A 156 -34.37 -4.07 -7.97
CA LYS A 156 -34.41 -4.10 -9.43
C LYS A 156 -33.16 -3.48 -10.05
N HIS A 157 -32.47 -2.60 -9.33
CA HIS A 157 -31.27 -1.95 -9.80
C HIS A 157 -30.03 -2.79 -9.43
N LYS A 158 -29.57 -3.59 -10.39
CA LYS A 158 -28.43 -4.49 -10.21
C LYS A 158 -27.22 -3.96 -10.94
N ASP A 159 -26.11 -3.90 -10.22
CA ASP A 159 -24.79 -3.76 -10.82
C ASP A 159 -24.18 -5.17 -10.96
N GLU A 160 -24.44 -5.79 -12.10
CA GLU A 160 -23.98 -7.17 -12.37
C GLU A 160 -22.45 -7.29 -12.31
N HIS A 161 -21.74 -6.21 -12.64
CA HIS A 161 -20.28 -6.20 -12.58
C HIS A 161 -19.77 -6.22 -11.14
N LEU A 162 -20.33 -5.38 -10.26
CA LEU A 162 -20.00 -5.43 -8.83
C LEU A 162 -20.45 -6.73 -8.17
N LEU A 163 -21.58 -7.29 -8.59
CA LEU A 163 -22.06 -8.57 -8.07
C LEU A 163 -21.17 -9.74 -8.50
N ALA A 164 -20.61 -9.70 -9.70
CA ALA A 164 -19.63 -10.70 -10.14
C ALA A 164 -18.35 -10.68 -9.29
N LEU A 165 -17.90 -9.50 -8.85
CA LEU A 165 -16.74 -9.36 -7.96
C LEU A 165 -17.00 -9.85 -6.52
N GLY A 166 -18.26 -9.99 -6.11
CA GLY A 166 -18.61 -10.53 -4.80
C GLY A 166 -18.66 -12.05 -4.74
N ARG A 167 -18.57 -12.75 -5.89
CA ARG A 167 -18.77 -14.20 -5.97
C ARG A 167 -17.48 -15.00 -5.90
#